data_AF-A0A378LUL2-F1
#
_entry.id   AF-A0A378LUL2-F1
#
_cell.length_a   1.000
_cell.length_b   1.000
_cell.length_c   1.000
_cell.angle_alpha   90.00
_cell.angle_beta   90.00
_cell.angle_gamma   90.00
#
_symmetry.space_group_name_H-M   'P 1'
#
loop_
_entity.id
_entity.type
_entity.pdbx_description
1 polymer ?
#
loop_
_entity_poly.entity_id
_entity_poly.type
_entity_poly.pdbx_seq_one_letter_code
_entity_poly.pdbx_strand_id
1 'polypeptide(L)'
;MTMDPVVFRTLLSQLKKKFDGMKIIGDAFFLNQMNQTNMENEQDVEELNQLWDTYEAFYNDYIDLVQTTLPMEDLAPPQSRELDAYCNEVMDHCATMRKSVQPFVDRFQKNQQTRLGFIFSSDNSYPFFQSHNPVTSEDPGCQNTTQNTLH
;
A
#
# COMPACT_ATOMS: atom_id res chain seq x y z
N MET A 1 -36.12 8.10 -24.62
CA MET A 1 -35.58 9.14 -25.52
C MET A 1 -34.07 9.04 -25.42
N THR A 2 -33.33 9.00 -26.53
CA THR A 2 -31.86 8.88 -26.48
C THR A 2 -31.19 10.24 -26.34
N MET A 3 -30.08 10.31 -25.60
CA MET A 3 -29.30 11.52 -25.37
C MET A 3 -28.67 12.07 -26.66
N ASP A 4 -28.73 13.39 -26.84
CA ASP A 4 -28.07 14.07 -27.95
C ASP A 4 -26.53 13.88 -27.91
N PRO A 5 -25.87 13.54 -29.04
CA PRO A 5 -24.42 13.30 -29.08
C PRO A 5 -23.55 14.48 -28.63
N VAL A 6 -23.98 15.72 -28.85
CA VAL A 6 -23.27 16.92 -28.43
C VAL A 6 -23.36 17.09 -26.92
N VAL A 7 -24.55 16.84 -26.35
CA VAL A 7 -24.76 16.84 -24.89
C VAL A 7 -23.89 15.77 -24.23
N PHE A 8 -23.91 14.54 -24.75
CA PHE A 8 -23.06 13.45 -24.27
C PHE A 8 -21.58 13.84 -24.26
N ARG A 9 -21.04 14.31 -25.38
CA ARG A 9 -19.61 14.68 -25.47
C ARG A 9 -19.25 15.83 -24.54
N THR A 10 -20.16 16.78 -24.35
CA THR A 10 -19.95 17.91 -23.44
C THR A 10 -19.87 17.43 -22.00
N LEU A 11 -20.81 16.60 -21.56
CA LEU A 11 -20.82 16.03 -20.21
C LEU A 11 -19.61 15.12 -19.98
N LEU A 12 -19.30 14.22 -20.91
CA LEU A 12 -18.13 13.34 -20.81
C LEU A 12 -16.81 14.15 -20.75
N SER A 13 -16.69 15.24 -21.51
CA SER A 13 -15.53 16.11 -21.47
C SER A 13 -15.38 16.85 -20.12
N GLN A 14 -16.49 17.30 -19.54
CA GLN A 14 -16.47 17.92 -18.21
C GLN A 14 -16.08 16.93 -17.11
N LEU A 15 -16.63 15.71 -17.18
CA LEU A 15 -16.27 14.61 -16.28
C LEU A 15 -14.76 14.29 -16.40
N LYS A 16 -14.26 14.07 -17.62
CA LYS A 16 -12.82 13.87 -17.88
C LYS A 16 -11.95 14.94 -17.25
N LYS A 17 -12.26 16.22 -17.49
CA LYS A 17 -11.49 17.34 -16.93
C LYS A 17 -11.53 17.38 -15.40
N LYS A 18 -12.68 17.07 -14.78
CA LYS A 18 -12.82 17.01 -13.33
C LYS A 18 -11.95 15.87 -12.77
N PHE A 19 -12.00 14.70 -13.40
CA PHE A 19 -11.19 13.55 -13.03
C PHE A 19 -9.70 13.85 -13.12
N ASP A 20 -9.23 14.42 -14.22
CA ASP A 20 -7.80 14.74 -14.39
C ASP A 20 -7.27 15.62 -13.25
N GLY A 21 -8.06 16.60 -12.82
CA GLY A 21 -7.70 17.45 -11.68
C GLY A 21 -7.63 16.68 -10.36
N MET A 22 -8.62 15.82 -10.08
CA MET A 22 -8.65 15.03 -8.84
C MET A 22 -7.59 13.94 -8.83
N LYS A 23 -7.34 13.29 -9.97
CA LYS A 23 -6.33 12.25 -10.18
C LYS A 23 -4.94 12.75 -9.79
N ILE A 24 -4.51 13.92 -10.29
CA ILE A 24 -3.20 14.48 -9.96
C ILE A 24 -3.03 14.68 -8.44
N ILE A 25 -4.08 15.19 -7.78
CA ILE A 25 -4.05 15.44 -6.34
C ILE A 25 -4.05 14.12 -5.56
N GLY A 26 -4.92 13.18 -5.94
CA GLY A 26 -5.04 11.87 -5.32
C GLY A 26 -3.75 11.06 -5.45
N ASP A 27 -3.15 11.03 -6.64
CA ASP A 27 -1.87 10.36 -6.91
C ASP A 27 -0.75 10.94 -6.05
N ALA A 28 -0.64 12.27 -6.01
CA ALA A 28 0.39 12.96 -5.22
C ALA A 28 0.21 12.73 -3.71
N PHE A 29 -1.03 12.80 -3.21
CA PHE A 29 -1.34 12.54 -1.81
C PHE A 29 -0.97 11.10 -1.44
N PHE A 30 -1.45 10.14 -2.23
CA PHE A 30 -1.22 8.72 -1.98
C PHE A 30 0.28 8.37 -2.00
N LEU A 31 1.02 8.82 -3.02
CA LEU A 31 2.48 8.60 -3.11
C LEU A 31 3.23 9.29 -1.97
N ASN A 32 2.80 10.48 -1.55
CA ASN A 32 3.42 11.17 -0.43
C ASN A 32 3.19 10.42 0.89
N GLN A 33 1.96 9.96 1.16
CA GLN A 33 1.65 9.18 2.34
C GLN A 33 2.46 7.88 2.37
N MET A 34 2.54 7.17 1.24
CA MET A 34 3.38 5.98 1.10
C MET A 34 4.84 6.22 1.45
N ASN A 35 5.43 7.32 0.97
CA ASN A 35 6.83 7.65 1.26
C ASN A 35 7.07 8.00 2.74
N GLN A 36 6.02 8.38 3.46
CA GLN A 36 6.06 8.70 4.90
C GLN A 36 5.78 7.47 5.78
N THR A 37 5.07 6.46 5.26
CA THR A 37 4.80 5.21 5.97
C THR A 37 6.10 4.44 6.19
N ASN A 38 6.56 4.39 7.43
CA ASN A 38 7.85 3.82 7.78
C ASN A 38 7.69 2.30 7.95
N MET A 39 7.67 1.57 6.84
CA MET A 39 7.39 0.12 6.69
C MET A 39 8.27 -0.79 7.58
N GLU A 40 8.09 -0.76 8.89
CA GLU A 40 8.92 -1.42 9.89
C GLU A 40 8.16 -2.46 10.70
N ASN A 41 6.82 -2.34 10.77
CA ASN A 41 5.93 -3.23 11.51
C ASN A 41 4.64 -3.55 10.72
N GLU A 42 3.83 -4.51 11.21
CA GLU A 42 2.59 -4.94 10.54
C GLU A 42 1.53 -3.84 10.45
N GLN A 43 1.52 -2.91 11.40
CA GLN A 43 0.57 -1.80 11.43
C GLN A 43 0.81 -0.83 10.26
N ASP A 44 2.07 -0.59 9.88
CA ASP A 44 2.41 0.25 8.73
C ASP A 44 1.87 -0.32 7.40
N VAL A 45 1.87 -1.66 7.28
CA VAL A 45 1.30 -2.35 6.11
C VAL A 45 -0.22 -2.31 6.12
N GLU A 46 -0.84 -2.42 7.29
CA GLU A 46 -2.28 -2.26 7.43
C GLU A 46 -2.71 -0.84 7.07
N GLU A 47 -2.00 0.19 7.54
CA GLU A 47 -2.23 1.60 7.19
C GLU A 47 -2.06 1.83 5.68
N LEU A 48 -1.04 1.23 5.05
CA LEU A 48 -0.85 1.30 3.61
C LEU A 48 -1.99 0.62 2.83
N ASN A 49 -2.48 -0.53 3.29
CA ASN A 49 -3.61 -1.21 2.66
C ASN A 49 -4.92 -0.41 2.83
N GLN A 50 -5.17 0.17 4.01
CA GLN A 50 -6.33 1.05 4.22
C GLN A 50 -6.27 2.31 3.35
N LEU A 51 -5.08 2.87 3.19
CA LEU A 51 -4.84 4.00 2.28
C LEU A 51 -5.11 3.59 0.83
N TRP A 52 -4.68 2.39 0.42
CA TRP A 52 -4.99 1.83 -0.89
C TRP A 52 -6.49 1.63 -1.08
N ASP A 53 -7.19 1.04 -0.11
CA ASP A 53 -8.64 0.81 -0.19
C ASP A 53 -9.40 2.13 -0.32
N THR A 54 -8.97 3.18 0.40
CA THR A 54 -9.53 4.53 0.28
C THR A 54 -9.29 5.12 -1.11
N TYR A 55 -8.09 4.92 -1.65
CA TYR A 55 -7.74 5.36 -2.99
C TYR A 55 -8.57 4.60 -4.04
N GLU A 56 -8.70 3.29 -3.95
CA GLU A 56 -9.52 2.46 -4.85
C GLU A 56 -11.02 2.83 -4.76
N ALA A 57 -11.55 3.06 -3.55
CA ALA A 57 -12.92 3.51 -3.34
C ALA A 57 -13.21 4.83 -4.07
N PHE A 58 -12.28 5.79 -4.05
CA PHE A 58 -12.42 7.05 -4.78
C PHE A 58 -12.62 6.84 -6.30
N TYR A 59 -11.92 5.88 -6.92
CA TYR A 59 -12.08 5.58 -8.35
C TYR A 59 -13.41 4.88 -8.64
N ASN A 60 -13.83 3.95 -7.78
CA ASN A 60 -15.12 3.28 -7.90
C ASN A 60 -16.29 4.28 -7.75
N ASP A 61 -16.26 5.13 -6.73
CA ASP A 61 -17.26 6.19 -6.52
C ASP A 61 -17.32 7.15 -7.71
N TYR A 62 -16.18 7.44 -8.34
CA TYR A 62 -16.13 8.27 -9.53
C TYR A 62 -16.76 7.58 -10.75
N ILE A 63 -16.58 6.27 -10.92
CA ILE A 63 -17.24 5.50 -11.98
C ILE A 63 -18.75 5.48 -11.77
N ASP A 64 -19.20 5.27 -10.53
CA ASP A 64 -20.62 5.35 -10.18
C ASP A 64 -21.19 6.74 -10.49
N LEU A 65 -20.45 7.82 -10.20
CA LEU A 65 -20.83 9.18 -10.59
C LEU A 65 -20.94 9.33 -12.11
N VAL A 66 -20.00 8.78 -12.88
CA VAL A 66 -20.01 8.82 -14.34
C VAL A 66 -21.22 8.08 -14.90
N GLN A 67 -21.50 6.88 -14.41
CA GLN A 67 -22.62 6.04 -14.86
C GLN A 67 -23.99 6.60 -14.44
N THR A 68 -24.08 7.26 -13.29
CA THR A 68 -25.30 7.96 -12.87
C THR A 68 -25.54 9.25 -13.66
N THR A 69 -24.47 9.96 -14.05
CA THR A 69 -24.56 11.17 -14.88
C THR A 69 -24.85 10.84 -16.35
N LEU A 70 -24.31 9.72 -16.85
CA LEU A 70 -24.46 9.22 -18.21
C LEU A 70 -25.03 7.79 -18.18
N PRO A 71 -26.33 7.62 -17.84
CA PRO A 71 -26.94 6.30 -17.73
C PRO A 71 -26.93 5.59 -19.08
N MET A 72 -26.39 4.37 -19.13
CA MET A 72 -26.26 3.59 -20.37
C MET A 72 -27.57 3.40 -21.12
N GLU A 73 -28.69 3.32 -20.41
CA GLU A 73 -30.04 3.16 -20.97
C GLU A 73 -30.44 4.33 -21.89
N ASP A 74 -29.86 5.51 -21.68
CA ASP A 74 -30.12 6.72 -22.48
C ASP A 74 -29.13 6.89 -23.65
N LEU A 75 -28.13 6.01 -23.78
CA LEU A 75 -27.04 6.12 -24.75
C LEU A 75 -27.26 5.25 -25.98
N ALA A 76 -26.98 5.81 -27.16
CA ALA A 76 -26.86 5.00 -28.37
C ALA A 76 -25.61 4.09 -28.29
N PRO A 77 -25.57 2.96 -29.03
CA PRO A 77 -24.45 2.01 -28.96
C PRO A 77 -23.04 2.63 -29.13
N PRO A 78 -22.82 3.64 -30.00
CA PRO A 78 -21.52 4.31 -30.08
C PRO A 78 -21.14 5.08 -28.81
N GLN A 79 -22.10 5.75 -28.16
CA GLN A 79 -21.88 6.52 -26.93
C GLN A 79 -21.63 5.60 -25.74
N SER A 80 -22.36 4.49 -25.65
CA SER A 80 -22.14 3.46 -24.62
C SER A 80 -20.71 2.92 -24.68
N ARG A 81 -20.21 2.59 -25.88
CA ARG A 81 -18.83 2.10 -26.05
C ARG A 81 -17.79 3.16 -25.67
N GLU A 82 -18.06 4.43 -25.97
CA GLU A 82 -17.18 5.54 -25.60
C GLU A 82 -17.15 5.75 -24.07
N LEU A 83 -18.31 5.60 -23.41
CA LEU A 83 -18.42 5.63 -21.95
C LEU A 83 -17.67 4.45 -21.32
N ASP A 84 -17.86 3.23 -21.83
CA ASP A 84 -17.16 2.04 -21.37
C ASP A 84 -15.65 2.19 -21.49
N ALA A 85 -15.16 2.69 -22.63
CA ALA A 85 -13.75 2.94 -22.85
C ALA A 85 -13.20 3.93 -21.81
N TYR A 86 -13.96 4.97 -21.47
CA TYR A 86 -13.55 5.93 -20.45
C TYR A 86 -13.56 5.33 -19.03
N CYS A 87 -14.58 4.56 -18.65
CA CYS A 87 -14.61 3.89 -17.35
C CYS A 87 -13.45 2.89 -17.20
N ASN A 88 -13.11 2.16 -18.27
CA ASN A 88 -11.94 1.29 -18.29
C ASN A 88 -10.63 2.08 -18.13
N GLU A 89 -10.49 3.23 -18.79
CA GLU A 89 -9.32 4.10 -18.63
C GLU A 89 -9.14 4.57 -17.17
N VAL A 90 -10.24 4.90 -16.50
CA VAL A 90 -10.24 5.26 -15.07
C VAL A 90 -9.74 4.09 -14.20
N MET A 91 -10.27 2.87 -14.42
CA MET A 91 -9.84 1.68 -13.67
C MET A 91 -8.41 1.25 -13.98
N ASP A 92 -7.99 1.32 -15.24
CA ASP A 92 -6.64 0.98 -15.67
C ASP A 92 -5.61 1.90 -15.00
N HIS A 93 -5.95 3.17 -14.78
CA HIS A 93 -5.10 4.08 -14.02
C HIS A 93 -4.95 3.65 -12.57
N CYS A 94 -6.06 3.34 -11.89
CA CYS A 94 -6.03 2.81 -10.53
C CYS A 94 -5.17 1.52 -10.47
N ALA A 95 -5.40 0.57 -11.37
CA ALA A 95 -4.62 -0.67 -11.43
C ALA A 95 -3.12 -0.43 -11.68
N THR A 96 -2.77 0.60 -12.47
CA THR A 96 -1.37 0.98 -12.71
C THR A 96 -0.71 1.49 -11.44
N MET A 97 -1.38 2.35 -10.68
CA MET A 97 -0.89 2.83 -9.40
C MET A 97 -0.69 1.67 -8.41
N ARG A 98 -1.62 0.71 -8.34
CA ARG A 98 -1.47 -0.50 -7.50
C ARG A 98 -0.19 -1.26 -7.80
N LYS A 99 0.09 -1.47 -9.10
CA LYS A 99 1.29 -2.18 -9.55
C LYS A 99 2.58 -1.44 -9.17
N SER A 100 2.55 -0.10 -9.11
CA SER A 100 3.70 0.69 -8.66
C SER A 100 3.98 0.53 -7.16
N VAL A 101 2.96 0.23 -6.36
CA VAL A 101 3.08 0.05 -4.90
C VAL A 101 3.44 -1.39 -4.51
N GLN A 102 2.99 -2.37 -5.29
CA GLN A 102 3.16 -3.79 -4.98
C GLN A 102 4.61 -4.18 -4.59
N PRO A 103 5.68 -3.68 -5.25
CA PRO A 103 7.06 -4.00 -4.86
C PRO A 103 7.43 -3.56 -3.44
N PHE A 104 6.80 -2.51 -2.89
CA PHE A 104 7.07 -2.02 -1.54
C PHE A 104 6.45 -2.96 -0.49
N VAL A 105 5.22 -3.41 -0.72
CA VAL A 105 4.53 -4.40 0.11
C VAL A 105 5.28 -5.74 0.08
N ASP A 106 5.66 -6.20 -1.12
CA ASP A 106 6.38 -7.47 -1.30
C ASP A 106 7.75 -7.43 -0.60
N ARG A 107 8.46 -6.29 -0.67
CA ARG A 107 9.76 -6.11 0.00
C ARG A 107 9.62 -6.19 1.52
N PHE A 108 8.57 -5.61 2.10
CA PHE A 108 8.28 -5.72 3.52
C PHE A 108 8.02 -7.17 3.95
N GLN A 109 7.13 -7.87 3.23
CA GLN A 109 6.82 -9.27 3.52
C GLN A 109 8.07 -10.16 3.45
N LYS A 110 8.94 -9.91 2.47
CA LYS A 110 10.22 -10.61 2.34
C LYS A 110 11.18 -10.31 3.49
N ASN A 111 11.26 -9.05 3.93
CA ASN A 111 12.10 -8.66 5.08
C ASN A 111 11.66 -9.34 6.38
N GLN A 112 10.35 -9.51 6.60
CA GLN A 112 9.83 -10.28 7.74
C GLN A 112 10.24 -11.77 7.69
N GLN A 113 10.06 -12.42 6.52
CA GLN A 113 10.42 -13.84 6.35
C GLN A 113 11.91 -14.10 6.58
N THR A 114 12.77 -13.17 6.15
CA THR A 114 14.22 -13.31 6.33
C THR A 114 14.62 -13.18 7.81
N ARG A 115 13.92 -12.32 8.56
CA ARG A 115 14.18 -12.08 9.99
C ARG A 115 13.76 -13.28 10.84
N LEU A 116 12.63 -13.93 10.51
CA LEU A 116 12.21 -15.17 11.15
C LEU A 116 13.04 -16.37 10.68
N GLY A 117 13.44 -16.42 9.41
CA GLY A 117 14.31 -17.46 8.87
C GLY A 117 15.68 -17.53 9.55
N PHE A 118 16.25 -16.40 9.95
CA PHE A 118 17.51 -16.37 10.72
C PHE A 118 17.36 -16.89 12.15
N ILE A 119 16.17 -16.74 12.75
CA ILE A 119 15.89 -17.15 14.15
C ILE A 119 15.45 -18.62 14.23
N PHE A 120 14.79 -19.15 13.18
CA PHE A 120 14.19 -20.49 13.18
C PHE A 120 14.79 -21.45 12.13
N SER A 121 15.94 -21.12 11.52
CA SER A 121 16.75 -22.12 10.81
C SER A 121 17.25 -23.16 11.81
N SER A 122 16.44 -24.19 12.03
CA SER A 122 16.75 -25.38 12.81
C SER A 122 17.67 -26.33 12.02
N ASP A 123 18.76 -25.79 11.49
CA ASP A 123 19.95 -26.56 11.15
C ASP A 123 21.09 -26.03 12.02
N ASN A 124 21.30 -26.75 13.12
CA ASN A 124 22.39 -26.58 14.09
C ASN A 124 23.76 -26.62 13.39
N SER A 125 24.25 -25.47 12.94
CA SER A 125 25.69 -25.27 12.75
C SER A 125 26.05 -23.78 12.93
N TYR A 126 26.07 -23.34 14.18
CA TYR A 126 26.88 -22.20 14.62
C TYR A 126 28.28 -22.73 14.99
N PRO A 127 29.30 -22.66 14.12
CA PRO A 127 30.67 -22.56 14.60
C PRO A 127 31.01 -21.07 14.78
N PHE A 128 31.94 -20.76 15.70
CA PHE A 128 32.44 -19.43 16.05
C PHE A 128 31.49 -18.65 16.98
N PHE A 129 31.61 -18.71 18.30
CA PHE A 129 32.81 -18.41 19.09
C PHE A 129 33.12 -19.48 20.15
N GLN A 130 34.09 -20.36 19.88
CA GLN A 130 34.89 -21.00 20.91
C GLN A 130 36.32 -20.51 20.77
N SER A 131 36.67 -19.51 21.56
CA SER A 131 38.06 -19.26 21.92
C SER A 131 38.19 -19.49 23.42
N HIS A 132 38.74 -20.66 23.72
CA HIS A 132 39.28 -21.10 24.99
C HIS A 132 40.08 -20.01 25.73
N ASN A 133 39.90 -19.86 27.04
CA ASN A 133 40.79 -20.54 27.98
C ASN A 133 40.32 -20.46 29.45
N PRO A 134 40.70 -21.45 30.28
CA PRO A 134 40.18 -21.66 31.62
C PRO A 134 41.00 -20.88 32.65
N VAL A 135 40.33 -20.32 33.67
CA VAL A 135 40.99 -20.01 34.94
C VAL A 135 40.29 -20.84 36.02
N THR A 136 40.95 -21.92 36.38
CA THR A 136 40.85 -22.56 37.69
C THR A 136 41.33 -21.57 38.75
N SER A 137 40.49 -21.27 39.74
CA SER A 137 40.97 -21.04 41.10
C SER A 137 39.84 -21.30 42.09
N GLU A 138 40.01 -22.38 42.86
CA GLU A 138 39.50 -22.42 44.22
C GLU A 138 40.10 -21.22 44.97
N ASP A 139 39.27 -20.29 45.44
CA ASP A 139 39.39 -19.74 46.80
C ASP A 139 38.12 -18.95 47.19
N PRO A 140 37.67 -19.04 48.46
CA PRO A 140 36.45 -18.45 48.98
C PRO A 140 36.74 -17.06 49.56
N GLY A 141 36.03 -16.03 49.10
CA GLY A 141 36.07 -14.75 49.81
C GLY A 141 35.76 -13.54 48.95
N CYS A 142 34.50 -13.14 48.93
CA CYS A 142 34.11 -11.75 49.18
C CYS A 142 32.59 -11.68 49.28
N GLN A 143 32.11 -11.83 50.52
CA GLN A 143 30.96 -11.07 50.97
C GLN A 143 31.28 -9.59 50.76
N ASN A 144 30.42 -8.88 50.03
CA ASN A 144 29.99 -7.54 50.41
C ASN A 144 28.68 -7.22 49.67
N THR A 145 27.59 -7.43 50.42
CA THR A 145 26.50 -6.46 50.57
C THR A 145 26.84 -5.07 50.06
N THR A 146 25.96 -4.44 49.27
CA THR A 146 25.05 -3.39 49.75
C THR A 146 24.07 -3.01 48.64
N GLN A 147 22.80 -2.94 49.02
CA GLN A 147 21.68 -2.35 48.27
C GLN A 147 22.04 -0.95 47.74
N ASN A 148 21.61 -0.62 46.53
CA ASN A 148 20.79 0.58 46.37
C ASN A 148 19.97 0.53 45.08
N THR A 149 18.73 0.94 45.28
CA THR A 149 17.57 0.78 44.42
C THR A 149 17.33 2.06 43.63
N LEU A 150 16.82 1.90 42.41
CA LEU A 150 16.05 2.83 41.55
C LEU A 150 16.73 4.08 40.97
N HIS A 151 16.90 4.06 39.64
CA HIS A 151 16.35 5.05 38.72
C HIS A 151 15.77 4.34 37.49
#